data_AF-A0A485D352-F1
#
_entry.id   AF-A0A485D352-F1
#
_cell.length_a   1.000
_cell.length_b   1.000
_cell.length_c   1.000
_cell.angle_alpha   90.00
_cell.angle_beta   90.00
_cell.angle_gamma   90.00
#
_symmetry.space_group_name_H-M   'P 1'
#
loop_
_entity.id
_entity.type
_entity.pdbx_description
1 polymer ?
#
loop_
_entity_poly.entity_id
_entity_poly.type
_entity_poly.pdbx_seq_one_letter_code
_entity_poly.pdbx_strand_id
1 'polypeptide(L)'
;MSATMAILTIGVVPISEVLPLLTEHIREDQITHITLLGNMSRADVMEEYGPEPGEERLLVLLNDNQFVEISRLKVEHALQAVIEVLDNQSYDVILLLNTFKLRSMTARNAILLEPQRIIPPLVASIVEGHQVGVLVPIEAILKAQKEKWQMLPTLPLLRAGKSRSRQRSAPDFSRHFAAGAGR
;
A
#
# COMPACT_ATOMS: atom_id res chain seq x y z
N MET A 1 0.67 -12.92 -25.12
CA MET A 1 1.92 -12.20 -24.79
C MET A 1 2.14 -12.36 -23.30
N SER A 2 3.33 -12.73 -22.86
CA SER A 2 3.60 -12.98 -21.43
C SER A 2 4.24 -11.71 -20.87
N ALA A 3 3.44 -10.85 -20.23
CA ALA A 3 3.87 -9.53 -19.78
C ALA A 3 4.93 -9.64 -18.66
N THR A 4 5.92 -8.74 -18.65
CA THR A 4 6.88 -8.61 -17.55
C THR A 4 6.41 -7.55 -16.55
N MET A 5 6.55 -7.84 -15.26
CA MET A 5 6.07 -6.94 -14.19
C MET A 5 7.16 -6.69 -13.16
N ALA A 6 7.34 -5.42 -12.81
CA ALA A 6 8.07 -5.01 -11.62
C ALA A 6 7.08 -4.57 -10.52
N ILE A 7 7.13 -5.19 -9.35
CA ILE A 7 6.45 -4.73 -8.15
C ILE A 7 7.40 -3.82 -7.39
N LEU A 8 7.02 -2.56 -7.17
CA LEU A 8 7.81 -1.58 -6.43
C LEU A 8 7.15 -1.24 -5.10
N THR A 9 7.87 -1.38 -3.99
CA THR A 9 7.45 -0.98 -2.64
C THR A 9 8.43 0.00 -2.01
N ILE A 10 8.03 0.69 -0.93
CA ILE A 10 8.94 1.56 -0.17
C ILE A 10 9.68 0.76 0.91
N GLY A 11 8.92 0.17 1.84
CA GLY A 11 9.43 -0.74 2.86
C GLY A 11 8.83 -2.13 2.71
N VAL A 12 8.75 -2.85 3.84
CA VAL A 12 8.22 -4.21 3.88
C VAL A 12 6.71 -4.21 3.63
N VAL A 13 6.29 -4.96 2.62
CA VAL A 13 4.90 -5.23 2.28
C VAL A 13 4.76 -6.74 2.10
N PRO A 14 3.75 -7.42 2.70
CA PRO A 14 3.55 -8.86 2.56
C PRO A 14 3.01 -9.19 1.17
N ILE A 15 3.89 -9.20 0.17
CA ILE A 15 3.55 -9.45 -1.23
C ILE A 15 3.07 -10.89 -1.46
N SER A 16 3.40 -11.81 -0.55
CA SER A 16 2.88 -13.20 -0.57
C SER A 16 1.36 -13.28 -0.58
N GLU A 17 0.64 -12.26 -0.07
CA GLU A 17 -0.82 -12.22 -0.11
C GLU A 17 -1.37 -11.77 -1.47
N VAL A 18 -0.56 -11.04 -2.27
CA VAL A 18 -0.97 -10.46 -3.56
C VAL A 18 -0.45 -11.29 -4.74
N LEU A 19 0.71 -11.95 -4.60
CA LEU A 19 1.32 -12.75 -5.67
C LEU A 19 0.36 -13.77 -6.29
N PRO A 20 -0.41 -14.56 -5.52
CA PRO A 20 -1.31 -15.54 -6.12
C PRO A 20 -2.33 -14.94 -7.10
N LEU A 21 -2.81 -13.72 -6.83
CA LEU A 21 -3.75 -13.01 -7.70
C LEU A 21 -3.09 -12.52 -9.00
N LEU A 22 -1.80 -12.20 -8.93
CA LEU A 22 -1.01 -11.78 -10.08
C LEU A 22 -0.58 -13.00 -10.91
N THR A 23 -0.25 -14.12 -10.26
CA THR A 23 0.25 -15.32 -10.93
C THR A 23 -0.83 -16.11 -11.68
N GLU A 24 -2.10 -15.80 -11.46
CA GLU A 24 -3.22 -16.19 -12.34
C GLU A 24 -3.08 -15.63 -13.77
N HIS A 25 -2.38 -14.50 -13.93
CA HIS A 25 -2.34 -13.74 -15.18
C HIS A 25 -0.92 -13.57 -15.73
N ILE A 26 0.10 -13.56 -14.87
CA ILE A 26 1.51 -13.32 -15.20
C ILE A 26 2.34 -14.44 -14.59
N ARG A 27 3.26 -15.04 -15.35
CA ARG A 27 4.08 -16.11 -14.78
C ARG A 27 5.00 -15.55 -13.69
N GLU A 28 5.21 -16.32 -12.63
CA GLU A 28 6.02 -15.89 -11.48
C GLU A 28 7.46 -15.52 -11.87
N ASP A 29 8.05 -16.21 -12.84
CA ASP A 29 9.40 -15.92 -13.37
C ASP A 29 9.50 -14.58 -14.11
N GLN A 30 8.36 -13.94 -14.39
CA GLN A 30 8.27 -12.62 -15.02
C GLN A 30 7.90 -11.51 -14.04
N ILE A 31 7.79 -11.82 -12.75
CA ILE A 31 7.48 -10.86 -11.69
C ILE A 31 8.76 -10.62 -10.89
N THR A 32 9.27 -9.40 -10.93
CA THR A 32 10.39 -8.96 -10.10
C THR A 32 9.87 -8.10 -8.96
N HIS A 33 10.29 -8.36 -7.71
CA HIS A 33 10.00 -7.47 -6.59
C HIS A 33 11.20 -6.60 -6.25
N ILE A 34 10.98 -5.29 -6.23
CA ILE A 34 11.93 -4.26 -5.85
C ILE A 34 11.36 -3.47 -4.66
N THR A 35 12.20 -3.19 -3.67
CA THR A 35 11.86 -2.34 -2.52
C THR A 35 12.86 -1.20 -2.44
N LEU A 36 12.38 0.04 -2.31
CA LEU A 36 13.22 1.24 -2.26
C LEU A 36 14.25 1.15 -1.13
N LEU A 37 13.80 0.82 0.08
CA LEU A 37 14.66 0.77 1.26
C LEU A 37 15.46 -0.55 1.34
N GLY A 38 15.17 -1.53 0.47
CA GLY A 38 15.96 -2.75 0.38
C GLY A 38 16.21 -3.43 1.73
N ASN A 39 17.51 -3.68 1.98
CA ASN A 39 18.04 -4.19 3.23
C ASN A 39 18.81 -3.11 4.02
N MET A 40 18.57 -1.82 3.74
CA MET A 40 19.24 -0.73 4.44
C MET A 40 19.06 -0.85 5.95
N SER A 41 20.10 -0.53 6.71
CA SER A 41 19.96 -0.47 8.16
C SER A 41 19.11 0.74 8.55
N ARG A 42 18.55 0.72 9.75
CA ARG A 42 17.83 1.89 10.28
C ARG A 42 18.70 3.15 10.25
N ALA A 43 20.00 3.03 10.56
CA ALA A 43 20.90 4.18 10.57
C ALA A 43 21.00 4.80 9.17
N ASP A 44 21.25 3.97 8.16
CA ASP A 44 21.34 4.40 6.76
C ASP A 44 20.01 4.99 6.26
N VAL A 45 18.87 4.37 6.61
CA VAL A 45 17.54 4.91 6.28
C VAL A 45 17.34 6.29 6.89
N MET A 46 17.76 6.51 8.14
CA MET A 46 17.60 7.81 8.80
C MET A 46 18.59 8.84 8.26
N GLU A 47 19.78 8.43 7.85
CA GLU A 47 20.77 9.30 7.21
C GLU A 47 20.28 9.78 5.84
N GLU A 48 19.78 8.87 5.00
CA GLU A 48 19.36 9.19 3.63
C GLU A 48 17.95 9.77 3.55
N TYR A 49 16.99 9.19 4.29
CA TYR A 49 15.56 9.48 4.17
C TYR A 49 14.97 10.15 5.42
N GLY A 50 15.79 10.50 6.42
CA GLY A 50 15.32 11.21 7.61
C GLY A 50 14.60 12.52 7.24
N PRO A 51 13.45 12.83 7.88
CA PRO A 51 12.69 14.03 7.60
C PRO A 51 13.36 15.27 8.20
N GLU A 52 13.36 16.36 7.45
CA GLU A 52 13.76 17.68 7.94
C GLU A 52 12.58 18.40 8.64
N PRO A 53 12.85 19.41 9.50
CA PRO A 53 11.79 20.20 10.13
C PRO A 53 10.84 20.82 9.10
N GLY A 54 9.54 20.51 9.22
CA GLY A 54 8.50 21.00 8.32
C GLY A 54 8.18 20.08 7.14
N GLU A 55 8.96 19.03 6.90
CA GLU A 55 8.65 18.07 5.84
C GLU A 55 7.46 17.17 6.19
N GLU A 56 6.72 16.78 5.15
CA GLU A 56 5.71 15.74 5.25
C GLU A 56 6.37 14.37 5.48
N ARG A 57 5.78 13.57 6.35
CA ARG A 57 6.35 12.29 6.82
C ARG A 57 5.54 11.10 6.36
N LEU A 58 6.22 10.03 6.00
CA LEU A 58 5.65 8.71 5.71
C LEU A 58 6.07 7.72 6.79
N LEU A 59 5.11 6.94 7.30
CA LEU A 59 5.38 5.93 8.33
C LEU A 59 5.59 4.55 7.71
N VAL A 60 6.83 4.11 7.57
CA VAL A 60 7.20 2.89 6.84
C VAL A 60 7.68 1.79 7.79
N LEU A 61 7.34 0.54 7.47
CA LEU A 61 7.84 -0.65 8.16
C LEU A 61 9.17 -1.11 7.53
N LEU A 62 10.21 -1.23 8.34
CA LEU A 62 11.52 -1.75 7.92
C LEU A 62 11.61 -3.28 8.10
N ASN A 63 12.70 -3.86 7.62
CA ASN A 63 13.01 -5.28 7.74
C ASN A 63 13.21 -5.78 9.19
N ASP A 64 13.53 -4.88 10.13
CA ASP A 64 13.60 -5.14 11.57
C ASP A 64 12.20 -5.18 12.24
N ASN A 65 11.13 -5.13 11.44
CA ASN A 65 9.73 -5.07 11.87
C ASN A 65 9.39 -3.85 12.75
N GLN A 66 10.12 -2.76 12.58
CA GLN A 66 9.85 -1.51 13.27
C GLN A 66 9.40 -0.42 12.31
N PHE A 67 8.56 0.47 12.82
CA PHE A 67 8.15 1.64 12.07
C PHE A 67 9.16 2.79 12.22
N VAL A 68 9.38 3.50 11.12
CA VAL A 68 10.16 4.74 11.08
C VAL A 68 9.39 5.80 10.29
N GLU A 69 9.58 7.06 10.67
CA GLU A 69 9.10 8.20 9.89
C GLU A 69 10.21 8.68 8.95
N ILE A 70 9.91 8.72 7.65
CA ILE A 70 10.83 9.18 6.61
C ILE A 70 10.22 10.35 5.82
N SER A 71 11.08 11.15 5.18
CA SER A 71 10.68 12.28 4.34
C SER A 71 9.88 11.83 3.12
N ARG A 72 8.66 12.34 2.95
CA ARG A 72 7.85 12.11 1.74
C ARG A 72 8.59 12.62 0.50
N LEU A 73 9.21 13.80 0.59
CA LEU A 73 9.91 14.42 -0.54
C LEU A 73 11.06 13.57 -1.04
N LYS A 74 11.95 13.12 -0.12
CA LYS A 74 13.10 12.28 -0.47
C LYS A 74 12.66 10.93 -1.05
N VAL A 75 11.62 10.34 -0.47
CA VAL A 75 11.04 9.08 -0.96
C VAL A 75 10.44 9.22 -2.36
N GLU A 76 9.65 10.26 -2.62
CA GLU A 76 9.06 10.49 -3.95
C GLU A 76 10.14 10.69 -5.01
N HIS A 77 11.17 11.48 -4.71
CA HIS A 77 12.31 11.67 -5.61
C HIS A 77 13.03 10.35 -5.92
N ALA A 78 13.34 9.56 -4.89
CA ALA A 78 14.04 8.30 -5.06
C ALA A 78 13.18 7.25 -5.79
N LEU A 79 11.88 7.17 -5.48
CA LEU A 79 10.95 6.29 -6.19
C LEU A 79 10.87 6.64 -7.68
N GLN A 80 10.85 7.93 -8.04
CA GLN A 80 10.78 8.33 -9.44
C GLN A 80 12.03 7.89 -10.19
N ALA A 81 13.21 8.03 -9.58
CA ALA A 81 14.45 7.51 -10.15
C ALA A 81 14.43 5.99 -10.34
N VAL A 82 13.90 5.23 -9.37
CA VAL A 82 13.74 3.77 -9.52
C VAL A 82 12.76 3.42 -10.63
N ILE A 83 11.63 4.13 -10.73
CA ILE A 83 10.67 3.93 -11.82
C ILE A 83 11.32 4.17 -13.18
N GLU A 84 12.13 5.22 -13.33
CA GLU A 84 12.85 5.50 -14.57
C GLU A 84 13.86 4.39 -14.92
N VAL A 85 14.54 3.80 -13.94
CA VAL A 85 15.42 2.65 -14.18
C VAL A 85 14.61 1.45 -14.67
N LEU A 86 13.51 1.13 -14.00
CA LEU A 86 12.64 0.00 -14.38
C LEU A 86 12.00 0.22 -15.76
N ASP A 87 11.58 1.44 -16.06
CA ASP A 87 10.99 1.84 -17.34
C ASP A 87 11.98 1.70 -18.51
N ASN A 88 13.28 1.87 -18.24
CA ASN A 88 14.36 1.63 -19.20
C ASN A 88 14.77 0.15 -19.30
N GLN A 89 14.40 -0.69 -18.33
CA GLN A 89 14.63 -2.14 -18.35
C GLN A 89 13.58 -2.92 -19.15
N SER A 90 12.67 -2.23 -19.85
CA SER A 90 11.63 -2.82 -20.70
C SER A 90 10.65 -3.72 -19.93
N TYR A 91 10.31 -3.36 -18.70
CA TYR A 91 9.13 -3.93 -18.03
C TYR A 91 7.85 -3.45 -18.72
N ASP A 92 6.91 -4.36 -18.98
CA ASP A 92 5.60 -3.98 -19.53
C ASP A 92 4.75 -3.23 -18.49
N VAL A 93 4.87 -3.62 -17.22
CA VAL A 93 4.08 -3.09 -16.10
C VAL A 93 4.97 -2.80 -14.88
N ILE A 94 4.79 -1.63 -14.28
CA ILE A 94 5.34 -1.30 -12.97
C ILE A 94 4.17 -1.13 -12.00
N LEU A 95 4.05 -2.01 -11.02
CA LEU A 95 3.04 -1.98 -9.97
C LEU A 95 3.61 -1.33 -8.70
N LEU A 96 3.25 -0.08 -8.44
CA LEU A 96 3.68 0.65 -7.25
C LEU A 96 2.75 0.35 -6.06
N LEU A 97 3.14 -0.64 -5.24
CA LEU A 97 2.40 -1.05 -4.05
C LEU A 97 2.83 -0.23 -2.83
N ASN A 98 2.00 0.75 -2.46
CA ASN A 98 2.20 1.51 -1.24
C ASN A 98 0.88 1.97 -0.60
N THR A 99 0.94 2.33 0.68
CA THR A 99 -0.24 2.73 1.48
C THR A 99 -0.48 4.23 1.49
N PHE A 100 0.41 5.04 0.89
CA PHE A 100 0.38 6.48 0.93
C PHE A 100 -0.17 7.07 -0.37
N LYS A 101 -0.71 8.28 -0.27
CA LYS A 101 -0.89 9.11 -1.45
C LYS A 101 0.46 9.76 -1.76
N LEU A 102 1.03 9.39 -2.90
CA LEU A 102 2.24 10.01 -3.44
C LEU A 102 1.83 11.06 -4.48
N ARG A 103 2.70 12.04 -4.72
CA ARG A 103 2.60 12.92 -5.89
C ARG A 103 2.71 12.10 -7.17
N SER A 104 2.13 12.60 -8.26
CA SER A 104 1.99 11.86 -9.52
C SER A 104 3.33 11.34 -10.04
N MET A 105 3.55 10.04 -9.89
CA MET A 105 4.68 9.31 -10.44
C MET A 105 4.46 9.07 -11.93
N THR A 106 5.54 8.96 -12.71
CA THR A 106 5.42 8.78 -14.16
C THR A 106 6.40 7.75 -14.71
N ALA A 107 5.94 6.99 -15.70
CA ALA A 107 6.74 6.11 -16.56
C ALA A 107 6.46 6.48 -18.03
N ARG A 108 7.42 6.27 -18.93
CA ARG A 108 7.31 6.65 -20.34
C ARG A 108 6.88 5.47 -21.22
N ASN A 109 7.37 4.27 -20.92
CA ASN A 109 7.18 3.08 -21.75
C ASN A 109 6.26 2.06 -21.06
N ALA A 110 6.50 1.78 -19.78
CA ALA A 110 5.74 0.84 -18.98
C ALA A 110 4.40 1.41 -18.53
N ILE A 111 3.41 0.53 -18.34
CA ILE A 111 2.19 0.89 -17.64
C ILE A 111 2.50 1.02 -16.15
N LEU A 112 2.46 2.25 -15.63
CA LEU A 112 2.58 2.49 -14.19
C LEU A 112 1.22 2.32 -13.51
N LEU A 113 1.05 1.19 -12.82
CA LEU A 113 -0.14 0.88 -12.04
C LEU A 113 0.03 1.31 -10.58
N GLU A 114 -0.85 2.20 -10.15
CA GLU A 114 -0.90 2.71 -8.77
C GLU A 114 -2.26 2.36 -8.15
N PRO A 115 -2.37 1.32 -7.30
CA PRO A 115 -3.64 0.93 -6.69
C PRO A 115 -4.30 2.07 -5.90
N GLN A 116 -3.51 3.01 -5.37
CA GLN A 116 -3.99 4.22 -4.69
C GLN A 116 -4.81 5.15 -5.59
N ARG A 117 -4.58 5.12 -6.91
CA ARG A 117 -5.32 5.94 -7.88
C ARG A 117 -6.54 5.21 -8.44
N ILE A 118 -6.61 3.89 -8.28
CA ILE A 118 -7.67 3.04 -8.84
C ILE A 118 -8.73 2.70 -7.77
N ILE A 119 -8.29 2.27 -6.58
CA ILE A 119 -9.19 1.72 -5.56
C ILE A 119 -10.13 2.79 -4.98
N PRO A 120 -9.67 3.96 -4.51
CA PRO A 120 -10.58 4.97 -3.95
C PRO A 120 -11.71 5.43 -4.89
N PRO A 121 -11.47 5.78 -6.17
CA PRO A 121 -12.56 6.14 -7.08
C PRO A 121 -13.49 4.97 -7.39
N LEU A 122 -12.96 3.76 -7.53
CA LEU A 122 -13.78 2.56 -7.76
C LEU A 122 -14.72 2.29 -6.58
N VAL A 123 -14.24 2.40 -5.35
CA VAL A 123 -15.10 2.28 -4.16
C VAL A 123 -16.12 3.41 -4.11
N ALA A 124 -15.71 4.65 -4.42
CA ALA A 124 -16.61 5.79 -4.46
C ALA A 124 -17.79 5.59 -5.43
N SER A 125 -17.57 4.92 -6.57
CA SER A 125 -18.63 4.67 -7.55
C SER A 125 -19.57 3.53 -7.16
N ILE A 126 -19.12 2.57 -6.35
CA ILE A 126 -19.92 1.41 -5.95
C ILE A 126 -20.78 1.70 -4.71
N VAL A 127 -20.28 2.54 -3.78
CA VAL A 127 -20.92 2.70 -2.48
C VAL A 127 -22.17 3.56 -2.50
N GLU A 128 -22.45 4.29 -3.58
CA GLU A 128 -23.71 5.04 -3.80
C GLU A 128 -24.17 5.88 -2.59
N GLY A 129 -23.22 6.49 -1.86
CA GLY A 129 -23.51 7.31 -0.67
C GLY A 129 -23.67 6.54 0.65
N HIS A 130 -23.55 5.22 0.66
CA HIS A 130 -23.56 4.41 1.87
C HIS A 130 -22.29 4.62 2.72
N GLN A 131 -22.42 4.44 4.04
CA GLN A 131 -21.31 4.53 4.96
C GLN A 131 -20.32 3.37 4.75
N VAL A 132 -19.09 3.71 4.36
CA VAL A 132 -17.99 2.75 4.24
C VAL A 132 -17.32 2.55 5.59
N GLY A 133 -17.06 1.30 5.96
CA GLY A 133 -16.17 0.92 7.05
C GLY A 133 -14.85 0.39 6.51
N VAL A 134 -13.72 0.83 7.06
CA VAL A 134 -12.39 0.37 6.68
C VAL A 134 -11.64 -0.15 7.90
N LEU A 135 -11.26 -1.43 7.83
CA LEU A 135 -10.42 -2.08 8.83
C LEU A 135 -8.95 -1.94 8.44
N VAL A 136 -8.13 -1.49 9.38
CA VAL A 136 -6.70 -1.29 9.18
C VAL A 136 -5.91 -2.15 10.16
N PRO A 137 -4.71 -2.64 9.80
CA PRO A 137 -3.94 -3.53 10.67
C PRO A 137 -3.48 -2.89 11.98
N ILE A 138 -3.18 -1.58 11.98
CA ILE A 138 -2.68 -0.85 13.16
C ILE A 138 -3.17 0.61 13.17
N GLU A 139 -3.21 1.22 14.35
CA GLU A 139 -3.63 2.61 14.52
C GLU A 139 -2.69 3.62 13.84
N ALA A 140 -1.40 3.30 13.78
CA ALA A 140 -0.38 4.23 13.29
C ALA A 140 -0.58 4.64 11.81
N ILE A 141 -1.35 3.86 11.02
CA ILE A 141 -1.66 4.17 9.62
C ILE A 141 -3.03 4.83 9.41
N LEU A 142 -3.80 5.10 10.48
CA LEU A 142 -5.13 5.70 10.38
C LEU A 142 -5.11 7.05 9.64
N LYS A 143 -4.08 7.87 9.86
CA LYS A 143 -3.91 9.16 9.16
C LYS A 143 -3.77 8.96 7.65
N ALA A 144 -2.88 8.07 7.22
CA ALA A 144 -2.67 7.75 5.81
C ALA A 144 -3.94 7.16 5.16
N GLN A 145 -4.67 6.32 5.89
CA GLN A 145 -5.93 5.75 5.41
C GLN A 145 -7.02 6.83 5.30
N LYS A 146 -7.10 7.78 6.23
CA LYS A 146 -8.02 8.92 6.10
C LYS A 146 -7.72 9.76 4.85
N GLU A 147 -6.44 9.99 4.56
CA GLU A 147 -6.00 10.71 3.35
C GLU A 147 -6.37 9.94 2.06
N LYS A 148 -6.18 8.62 2.03
CA LYS A 148 -6.55 7.75 0.91
C LYS A 148 -8.04 7.87 0.55
N TRP A 149 -8.92 7.86 1.54
CA TRP A 149 -10.37 7.80 1.34
C TRP A 149 -11.06 9.17 1.32
N GLN A 150 -10.29 10.27 1.27
CA GLN A 150 -10.84 11.63 1.32
C GLN A 150 -11.80 11.98 0.18
N MET A 151 -11.79 11.23 -0.92
CA MET A 151 -12.68 11.44 -2.07
C MET A 151 -14.04 10.77 -1.95
N LEU A 152 -14.25 9.94 -0.92
CA LEU A 152 -15.56 9.35 -0.68
C LEU A 152 -16.56 10.47 -0.30
N PRO A 153 -17.83 10.41 -0.76
CA PRO A 153 -18.84 11.40 -0.39
C PRO A 153 -19.06 11.52 1.12
N THR A 154 -18.90 10.41 1.83
CA THR A 154 -18.91 10.34 3.29
C THR A 154 -17.60 9.72 3.76
N LEU A 155 -16.92 10.39 4.70
CA LEU A 155 -15.67 9.87 5.26
C LEU A 155 -15.89 8.48 5.88
N PRO A 156 -14.97 7.53 5.65
CA PRO A 156 -15.15 6.17 6.15
C PRO A 156 -14.98 6.11 7.66
N LEU A 157 -15.68 5.15 8.28
CA LEU A 157 -15.42 4.74 9.65
C LEU A 157 -14.15 3.90 9.67
N LEU A 158 -13.06 4.47 10.19
CA LEU A 158 -11.79 3.77 10.33
C LEU A 158 -11.71 3.07 11.69
N ARG A 159 -11.26 1.82 11.69
CA ARG A 159 -10.96 1.05 12.91
C ARG A 159 -9.71 0.20 12.72
N ALA A 160 -8.82 0.23 13.71
CA ALA A 160 -7.72 -0.72 13.76
C ALA A 160 -8.21 -2.09 14.25
N GLY A 161 -7.76 -3.15 13.61
CA GLY A 161 -7.97 -4.52 14.07
C GLY A 161 -7.16 -4.79 15.34
N LYS A 162 -7.69 -5.65 16.24
CA LYS A 162 -6.89 -6.20 17.34
C LYS A 162 -5.98 -7.28 16.75
N SER A 163 -4.66 -7.12 16.89
CA SER A 163 -3.68 -8.11 16.39
C SER A 163 -4.01 -9.52 16.88
N ARG A 164 -3.97 -10.50 15.95
CA ARG A 164 -4.24 -11.93 16.20
C ARG A 164 -3.34 -12.55 17.28
N SER A 165 -2.23 -11.92 17.65
CA SER A 165 -1.34 -12.42 18.72
C SER A 165 -1.99 -12.45 20.11
N ARG A 166 -3.17 -11.85 20.31
CA ARG A 166 -3.93 -11.90 21.58
C ARG A 166 -5.24 -12.72 21.52
N GLN A 167 -5.50 -13.46 20.44
CA GLN A 167 -6.83 -14.07 20.20
C GLN A 167 -6.83 -15.62 20.22
N ARG A 168 -5.93 -16.25 20.99
CA ARG A 168 -5.99 -17.71 21.22
C ARG A 168 -6.97 -18.16 22.32
N SER A 169 -7.84 -17.27 22.81
CA SER A 169 -8.82 -17.63 23.85
C SER A 169 -10.10 -16.80 23.78
N ALA A 170 -11.02 -17.14 22.87
CA ALA A 170 -12.48 -17.04 23.05
C ALA A 170 -13.25 -17.57 21.82
N PRO A 171 -14.49 -18.08 21.99
CA PRO A 171 -15.08 -19.07 21.09
C PRO A 171 -15.88 -18.50 19.91
N ASP A 172 -16.13 -19.41 18.97
CA ASP A 172 -16.79 -19.31 17.66
C ASP A 172 -18.00 -18.34 17.58
N PHE A 173 -17.88 -17.31 16.73
CA PHE A 173 -18.86 -16.23 16.54
C PHE A 173 -19.83 -16.47 15.37
N SER A 174 -20.10 -17.73 15.03
CA SER A 174 -20.92 -18.12 13.86
C SER A 174 -22.45 -18.00 14.05
N ARG A 175 -22.98 -17.13 14.94
CA ARG A 175 -24.43 -17.12 15.27
C ARG A 175 -25.19 -15.78 15.34
N HIS A 176 -24.66 -14.64 14.91
CA HIS A 176 -25.37 -13.36 15.12
C HIS A 176 -25.68 -12.47 13.90
N PHE A 177 -25.47 -12.92 12.66
CA PHE A 177 -25.75 -12.10 11.47
C PHE A 177 -26.95 -12.52 10.62
N ALA A 178 -27.84 -13.37 11.13
CA ALA A 178 -29.08 -13.76 10.44
C ALA A 178 -30.33 -13.35 11.23
N ALA A 179 -30.55 -12.04 11.43
CA ALA A 179 -31.86 -11.51 11.82
C ALA A 179 -31.91 -10.00 11.53
N GLY A 180 -32.41 -9.63 10.34
CA GLY A 180 -32.60 -8.21 10.03
C GLY A 180 -32.80 -7.86 8.56
N ALA A 181 -33.49 -8.69 7.78
CA ALA A 181 -34.02 -8.29 6.48
C ALA A 181 -35.47 -8.78 6.42
N GLY A 182 -36.40 -7.90 6.80
CA GLY A 182 -37.81 -8.19 6.88
C GLY A 182 -38.59 -6.97 7.35
N ARG A 183 -38.81 -6.04 6.42
CA ARG A 183 -40.06 -5.29 6.19
C ARG A 183 -39.85 -4.33 5.03
#